data_AF-A0A0S1B2P5-F1
#
_entry.id   AF-A0A0S1B2P5-F1
#
_cell.length_a   1.000
_cell.length_b   1.000
_cell.length_c   1.000
_cell.angle_alpha   90.00
_cell.angle_beta   90.00
_cell.angle_gamma   90.00
#
_symmetry.space_group_name_H-M   'P 1'
#
loop_
_entity.id
_entity.type
_entity.pdbx_description
1 polymer ?
#
loop_
_entity_poly.entity_id
_entity_poly.type
_entity_poly.pdbx_seq_one_letter_code
_entity_poly.pdbx_strand_id
1 'polypeptide(L)'
;MPHPSDHLKLLIQSNAEEITRLHSRVHETFAQRDRSPDKRHEWERACEILHSRYNELAFPGGFEGALDRIVAGDPESMEAAICFLELRPYFFRSGYMFESILRKTKRAPLSQEQVVRLQHVIQALAAWRSKRATPNGA
;
A
#
# COMPACT_ATOMS: atom_id res chain seq x y z
N MET A 1 -0.48 -4.78 -26.72
CA MET A 1 0.13 -5.41 -25.53
C MET A 1 -0.12 -4.47 -24.36
N PRO A 2 -0.66 -4.94 -23.21
CA PRO A 2 -0.75 -4.11 -22.01
C PRO A 2 0.65 -3.65 -21.57
N HIS A 3 0.77 -2.47 -20.98
CA HIS A 3 2.05 -2.02 -20.44
C HIS A 3 2.41 -2.90 -19.22
N PRO A 4 3.68 -3.24 -18.97
CA PRO A 4 4.07 -3.99 -17.76
C PRO A 4 3.54 -3.37 -16.46
N SER A 5 3.44 -2.04 -16.42
CA SER A 5 2.85 -1.29 -15.30
C SER A 5 1.35 -1.55 -15.09
N ASP A 6 0.58 -1.90 -16.13
CA ASP A 6 -0.86 -2.17 -16.00
C ASP A 6 -1.11 -3.46 -15.22
N HIS A 7 -0.33 -4.50 -15.50
CA HIS A 7 -0.37 -5.75 -14.76
C HIS A 7 0.00 -5.54 -13.28
N LEU A 8 1.04 -4.73 -13.03
CA LEU A 8 1.47 -4.42 -11.67
C LEU A 8 0.42 -3.62 -10.90
N LYS A 9 -0.26 -2.68 -11.57
CA LYS A 9 -1.36 -1.92 -10.97
C LYS A 9 -2.55 -2.81 -10.61
N LEU A 10 -2.93 -3.74 -11.48
CA LEU A 10 -3.98 -4.73 -11.20
C LEU A 10 -3.60 -5.61 -10.00
N LEU A 11 -2.34 -6.04 -9.91
CA LEU A 11 -1.85 -6.81 -8.77
C LEU A 11 -1.94 -6.02 -7.46
N ILE A 12 -1.48 -4.76 -7.44
CA ILE A 12 -1.55 -3.90 -6.25
C ILE A 12 -3.01 -3.71 -5.79
N GLN A 13 -3.92 -3.50 -6.73
CA GLN A 13 -5.35 -3.32 -6.42
C GLN A 13 -5.96 -4.61 -5.85
N SER A 14 -5.71 -5.75 -6.48
CA SER A 14 -6.17 -7.05 -5.99
C SER A 14 -5.61 -7.40 -4.61
N ASN A 15 -4.33 -7.11 -4.37
CA ASN A 15 -3.72 -7.31 -3.06
C ASN A 15 -4.34 -6.41 -1.98
N ALA A 16 -4.65 -5.15 -2.32
CA ALA A 16 -5.30 -4.22 -1.40
C ALA A 16 -6.70 -4.70 -0.99
N GLU A 17 -7.46 -5.26 -1.93
CA GLU A 17 -8.76 -5.88 -1.68
C GLU A 17 -8.62 -7.10 -0.75
N GLU A 18 -7.61 -7.94 -0.97
CA GLU A 18 -7.36 -9.11 -0.13
C GLU A 18 -6.95 -8.72 1.31
N ILE A 19 -6.07 -7.73 1.48
CA ILE A 19 -5.73 -7.20 2.82
C ILE A 19 -6.99 -6.67 3.50
N THR A 20 -7.82 -5.93 2.76
CA THR A 20 -9.08 -5.38 3.29
C THR A 20 -10.00 -6.50 3.74
N ARG A 21 -10.15 -7.56 2.96
CA ARG A 21 -10.94 -8.74 3.32
C ARG A 21 -10.41 -9.44 4.58
N LEU A 22 -9.10 -9.70 4.65
CA LEU A 22 -8.47 -10.34 5.80
C LEU A 22 -8.57 -9.46 7.07
N HIS A 23 -8.37 -8.16 6.93
CA HIS A 23 -8.49 -7.21 8.04
C HIS A 23 -9.94 -7.08 8.54
N SER A 24 -10.93 -7.09 7.64
CA SER A 24 -12.35 -7.16 8.02
C SER A 24 -12.66 -8.43 8.80
N ARG A 25 -12.09 -9.59 8.39
CA ARG A 25 -12.26 -10.85 9.12
C ARG A 25 -11.70 -10.80 10.54
N VAL A 26 -10.56 -10.13 10.74
CA VAL A 26 -10.01 -9.87 12.07
C VAL A 26 -10.99 -9.07 12.92
N HIS A 27 -11.60 -8.01 12.37
CA HIS A 27 -12.58 -7.21 13.11
C HIS A 27 -13.87 -7.98 13.45
N GLU A 28 -14.40 -8.77 12.52
CA GLU A 28 -15.57 -9.62 12.75
C GLU A 28 -15.35 -10.61 13.90
N THR A 29 -14.22 -11.31 13.88
CA THR A 29 -13.88 -12.31 14.89
C THR A 29 -13.52 -11.66 16.23
N PHE A 30 -12.83 -10.51 16.20
CA PHE A 30 -12.51 -9.73 17.39
C PHE A 30 -13.77 -9.33 18.18
N ALA A 31 -14.87 -8.97 17.50
CA ALA A 31 -16.13 -8.60 18.15
C ALA A 31 -16.78 -9.76 18.94
N GLN A 32 -16.39 -10.99 18.64
CA GLN A 32 -16.96 -12.21 19.23
C GLN A 32 -15.99 -12.93 20.18
N ARG A 33 -14.72 -12.50 20.25
CA ARG A 33 -13.61 -13.26 20.85
C ARG A 33 -13.83 -13.64 22.31
N ASP A 34 -14.55 -12.80 23.07
CA ASP A 34 -14.75 -12.99 24.50
C ASP A 34 -15.96 -13.89 24.83
N ARG A 35 -16.68 -14.41 23.81
CA ARG A 35 -17.86 -15.26 24.00
C ARG A 35 -17.53 -16.72 24.37
N SER A 36 -16.39 -17.23 23.92
CA SER A 36 -15.92 -18.58 24.24
C SER A 36 -14.45 -18.77 23.87
N PRO A 37 -13.76 -19.80 24.40
CA PRO A 37 -12.42 -20.17 23.95
C PRO A 37 -12.33 -20.40 22.44
N ASP A 38 -13.35 -21.02 21.82
CA ASP A 38 -13.39 -21.25 20.38
C ASP A 38 -13.42 -19.93 19.58
N LYS A 39 -14.20 -18.95 20.03
CA LYS A 39 -14.24 -17.62 19.39
C LYS A 39 -12.94 -16.86 19.54
N ARG A 40 -12.23 -17.05 20.65
CA ARG A 40 -10.87 -16.53 20.80
C ARG A 40 -9.91 -17.18 19.80
N HIS A 41 -9.95 -18.50 19.63
CA HIS A 41 -9.12 -19.19 18.63
C HIS A 41 -9.45 -18.75 17.19
N GLU A 42 -10.72 -18.51 16.85
CA GLU A 42 -11.12 -17.98 15.54
C GLU A 42 -10.46 -16.62 15.25
N TRP A 43 -10.42 -15.74 16.25
CA TRP A 43 -9.78 -14.43 16.14
C TRP A 43 -8.25 -14.54 16.04
N GLU A 44 -7.62 -15.36 16.89
CA GLU A 44 -6.17 -15.61 16.84
C GLU A 44 -5.75 -16.14 15.46
N ARG A 45 -6.52 -17.08 14.90
CA ARG A 45 -6.29 -17.61 13.55
C ARG A 45 -6.46 -16.54 12.46
N ALA A 46 -7.46 -15.66 12.58
CA ALA A 46 -7.64 -14.57 11.63
C ALA A 46 -6.44 -13.60 11.66
N CYS A 47 -5.93 -13.28 12.85
CA CYS A 47 -4.72 -12.47 13.02
C CYS A 47 -3.48 -13.15 12.40
N GLU A 48 -3.29 -14.45 12.65
CA GLU A 48 -2.17 -15.22 12.08
C GLU A 48 -2.20 -15.24 10.54
N ILE A 49 -3.37 -15.45 9.95
CA ILE A 49 -3.55 -15.43 8.49
C ILE A 49 -3.22 -14.05 7.92
N LEU A 50 -3.73 -12.97 8.55
CA LEU A 50 -3.43 -11.61 8.10
C LEU A 50 -1.91 -11.35 8.18
N HIS A 51 -1.28 -11.61 9.32
CA HIS A 51 0.14 -11.32 9.53
C HIS A 51 1.05 -12.11 8.58
N SER A 52 0.77 -13.40 8.37
CA SER A 52 1.60 -14.24 7.49
C SER A 52 1.55 -13.80 6.02
N ARG A 53 0.43 -13.22 5.56
CA ARG A 53 0.24 -12.76 4.18
C ARG A 53 0.54 -11.28 3.98
N TYR A 54 0.53 -10.48 5.06
CA TYR A 54 0.56 -9.02 4.97
C TYR A 54 1.77 -8.52 4.19
N ASN A 55 2.96 -9.06 4.45
CA ASN A 55 4.19 -8.59 3.82
C ASN A 55 4.11 -8.66 2.28
N GLU A 56 3.71 -9.81 1.75
CA GLU A 56 3.63 -10.08 0.32
C GLU A 56 2.52 -9.31 -0.37
N LEU A 57 1.38 -9.15 0.31
CA LEU A 57 0.24 -8.42 -0.24
C LEU A 57 0.49 -6.90 -0.24
N ALA A 58 1.10 -6.37 0.82
CA ALA A 58 1.16 -4.93 1.04
C ALA A 58 2.03 -4.20 0.00
N PHE A 59 2.97 -4.90 -0.62
CA PHE A 59 3.82 -4.37 -1.70
C PHE A 59 4.29 -5.51 -2.61
N PRO A 60 4.24 -5.37 -3.95
CA PRO A 60 4.77 -6.38 -4.86
C PRO A 60 6.22 -6.74 -4.54
N GLY A 61 6.52 -8.04 -4.38
CA GLY A 61 7.84 -8.51 -3.94
C GLY A 61 8.09 -8.39 -2.43
N GLY A 62 7.06 -8.12 -1.63
CA GLY A 62 7.14 -8.00 -0.18
C GLY A 62 7.57 -6.61 0.29
N PHE A 63 6.92 -6.06 1.31
CA PHE A 63 7.25 -4.74 1.84
C PHE A 63 8.53 -4.72 2.69
N GLU A 64 8.86 -5.83 3.34
CA GLU A 64 10.11 -6.00 4.08
C GLU A 64 11.32 -5.84 3.13
N GLY A 65 12.22 -4.92 3.49
CA GLY A 65 13.36 -4.54 2.65
C GLY A 65 13.02 -3.73 1.39
N ALA A 66 11.74 -3.50 1.06
CA ALA A 66 11.36 -2.80 -0.17
C ALA A 66 11.94 -1.38 -0.24
N LEU A 67 11.93 -0.66 0.88
CA LEU A 67 12.45 0.71 0.95
C LEU A 67 13.94 0.79 0.63
N ASP A 68 14.71 -0.24 0.97
CA ASP A 68 16.14 -0.30 0.70
C ASP A 68 16.40 -0.70 -0.76
N ARG A 69 15.63 -1.66 -1.29
CA ARG A 69 15.66 -2.02 -2.72
C ARG A 69 15.32 -0.83 -3.63
N ILE A 70 14.31 -0.04 -3.26
CA ILE A 70 13.93 1.20 -3.98
C ILE A 70 15.12 2.16 -4.04
N VAL A 71 15.79 2.42 -2.91
CA VAL A 71 16.93 3.35 -2.87
C VAL A 71 18.14 2.79 -3.61
N ALA A 72 18.34 1.47 -3.56
CA ALA A 72 19.39 0.77 -4.30
C ALA A 72 19.17 0.77 -5.82
N GLY A 73 18.00 1.20 -6.30
CA GLY A 73 17.70 1.27 -7.73
C GLY A 73 17.25 -0.05 -8.33
N ASP A 74 16.69 -0.96 -7.51
CA ASP A 74 16.10 -2.21 -8.01
C ASP A 74 14.95 -1.90 -8.98
N PRO A 75 15.02 -2.33 -10.27
CA PRO A 75 14.05 -1.92 -11.28
C PRO A 75 12.61 -2.32 -10.95
N GLU A 76 12.40 -3.52 -10.41
CA GLU A 76 11.08 -4.04 -10.07
C GLU A 76 10.49 -3.26 -8.88
N SER A 77 11.27 -3.05 -7.82
CA SER A 77 10.84 -2.30 -6.64
C SER A 77 10.58 -0.82 -6.96
N MET A 78 11.36 -0.20 -7.84
CA MET A 78 11.11 1.16 -8.29
C MET A 78 9.80 1.28 -9.07
N GLU A 79 9.55 0.37 -10.00
CA GLU A 79 8.31 0.38 -10.79
C GLU A 79 7.08 0.10 -9.91
N ALA A 80 7.19 -0.84 -8.98
CA ALA A 80 6.16 -1.10 -7.97
C ALA A 80 5.90 0.11 -7.07
N ALA A 81 6.95 0.84 -6.67
CA ALA A 81 6.82 2.05 -5.89
C ALA A 81 6.06 3.14 -6.63
N ILE A 82 6.41 3.39 -7.90
CA ILE A 82 5.68 4.38 -8.72
C ILE A 82 4.22 3.96 -8.90
N CYS A 83 3.95 2.70 -9.25
CA CYS A 83 2.58 2.21 -9.41
C CYS A 83 1.76 2.30 -8.11
N PHE A 84 2.36 1.97 -6.96
CA PHE A 84 1.71 2.09 -5.65
C PHE A 84 1.36 3.55 -5.33
N LEU A 85 2.26 4.48 -5.63
CA LEU A 85 2.05 5.91 -5.40
C LEU A 85 0.99 6.49 -6.34
N GLU A 86 0.93 6.02 -7.58
CA GLU A 86 -0.10 6.42 -8.55
C GLU A 86 -1.50 5.93 -8.14
N LEU A 87 -1.61 4.67 -7.70
CA LEU A 87 -2.89 4.08 -7.30
C LEU A 87 -3.36 4.57 -5.93
N ARG A 88 -2.43 4.81 -5.00
CA ARG A 88 -2.71 5.13 -3.59
C ARG A 88 -3.74 4.14 -2.99
N PRO A 89 -3.43 2.84 -2.97
CA PRO A 89 -4.38 1.82 -2.51
C PRO A 89 -4.80 2.05 -1.05
N TYR A 90 -6.05 1.73 -0.73
CA TYR A 90 -6.60 1.92 0.61
C TYR A 90 -6.76 0.59 1.32
N PHE A 91 -5.93 0.35 2.33
CA PHE A 91 -5.99 -0.79 3.24
C PHE A 91 -5.30 -0.44 4.57
N PHE A 92 -5.34 -1.34 5.55
CA PHE A 92 -4.71 -1.13 6.85
C PHE A 92 -3.24 -0.69 6.71
N ARG A 93 -2.87 0.46 7.31
CA ARG A 93 -1.51 1.07 7.28
C ARG A 93 -1.03 1.60 5.92
N SER A 94 -1.81 1.52 4.84
CA SER A 94 -1.37 1.95 3.50
C SER A 94 -0.97 3.43 3.42
N GLY A 95 -1.55 4.30 4.27
CA GLY A 95 -1.15 5.70 4.38
C GLY A 95 0.30 5.90 4.87
N TYR A 96 0.72 5.17 5.91
CA TYR A 96 2.11 5.21 6.40
C TYR A 96 3.09 4.64 5.38
N MET A 97 2.65 3.60 4.66
CA MET A 97 3.43 3.02 3.56
C MET A 97 3.61 4.04 2.43
N PHE A 98 2.52 4.70 2.01
CA PHE A 98 2.55 5.74 0.99
C PHE A 98 3.58 6.83 1.32
N GLU A 99 3.57 7.36 2.55
CA GLU A 99 4.53 8.39 2.96
C GLU A 99 5.98 7.90 2.95
N SER A 100 6.21 6.67 3.42
CA SER A 100 7.54 6.07 3.48
C SER A 100 8.10 5.75 2.09
N ILE A 101 7.27 5.18 1.22
CA ILE A 101 7.58 4.90 -0.19
C ILE A 101 7.87 6.22 -0.90
N LEU A 102 6.96 7.20 -0.84
CA LEU A 102 7.14 8.51 -1.49
C LEU A 102 8.46 9.18 -1.10
N ARG A 103 8.81 9.15 0.18
CA ARG A 103 10.06 9.73 0.70
C ARG A 103 11.30 9.03 0.11
N LYS A 104 11.26 7.70 -0.03
CA LYS A 104 12.39 6.89 -0.52
C LYS A 104 12.50 6.95 -2.05
N THR A 105 11.38 6.87 -2.76
CA THR A 105 11.32 6.98 -4.23
C THR A 105 11.87 8.32 -4.73
N LYS A 106 11.67 9.42 -4.00
CA LYS A 106 12.29 10.73 -4.32
C LYS A 106 13.82 10.74 -4.32
N ARG A 107 14.47 9.75 -3.71
CA ARG A 107 15.93 9.61 -3.60
C ARG A 107 16.47 8.47 -4.47
N ALA A 108 15.60 7.71 -5.12
CA ALA A 108 15.99 6.58 -5.95
C ALA A 108 16.55 7.06 -7.30
N PRO A 109 17.41 6.27 -7.96
CA PRO A 109 17.92 6.56 -9.30
C PRO A 109 16.85 6.25 -10.37
N LEU A 110 15.78 7.04 -10.39
CA LEU A 110 14.62 6.86 -11.27
C LEU A 110 14.98 7.12 -12.75
N SER A 111 14.34 6.39 -13.65
CA SER A 111 14.37 6.72 -15.08
C SER A 111 13.65 8.03 -15.36
N GLN A 112 13.92 8.66 -16.51
CA GLN A 112 13.25 9.90 -16.90
C GLN A 112 11.72 9.75 -16.94
N GLU A 113 11.22 8.60 -17.39
CA GLU A 113 9.79 8.29 -17.39
C GLU A 113 9.22 8.22 -15.96
N GLN A 114 9.91 7.52 -15.06
CA GLN A 114 9.50 7.39 -13.67
C GLN A 114 9.53 8.73 -12.93
N VAL A 115 10.49 9.61 -13.25
CA VAL A 115 10.53 10.99 -12.72
C VAL A 115 9.28 11.75 -13.12
N VAL A 116 8.87 11.70 -14.39
CA VAL A 116 7.65 12.37 -14.89
C VAL A 116 6.41 11.84 -14.17
N ARG A 117 6.29 10.52 -14.05
CA ARG A 117 5.18 9.87 -13.32
C ARG A 117 5.13 10.28 -11.84
N LEU A 118 6.28 10.30 -11.17
CA LEU A 118 6.38 10.75 -9.78
C LEU A 118 6.00 12.23 -9.61
N GLN A 119 6.38 13.09 -10.56
CA GLN A 119 6.00 14.50 -10.55
C GLN A 119 4.48 14.69 -10.58
N HIS A 120 3.77 13.93 -11.43
CA HIS A 120 2.31 13.95 -11.45
C HIS A 120 1.70 13.56 -10.10
N VAL A 121 2.23 12.51 -9.45
CA VAL A 121 1.80 12.13 -8.09
C VAL A 121 2.01 13.26 -7.09
N ILE A 122 3.18 13.91 -7.10
CA ILE A 122 3.51 15.00 -6.18
C ILE A 122 2.57 16.20 -6.40
N GLN A 123 2.31 16.56 -7.65
CA GLN A 123 1.38 17.64 -8.01
C GLN A 123 -0.05 17.32 -7.55
N ALA A 124 -0.54 16.10 -7.81
CA ALA A 124 -1.86 15.67 -7.36
C ALA A 124 -1.99 15.69 -5.83
N LEU A 125 -0.95 15.25 -5.12
CA LEU A 125 -0.90 15.29 -3.66
C LEU A 125 -0.91 16.73 -3.13
N ALA A 126 -0.15 17.63 -3.73
CA ALA A 126 -0.13 19.05 -3.37
C ALA A 126 -1.52 19.68 -3.57
N ALA A 127 -2.16 19.45 -4.72
CA ALA A 127 -3.50 19.94 -5.01
C ALA A 127 -4.53 19.41 -4.00
N TRP A 128 -4.46 18.12 -3.63
CA TRP A 128 -5.34 17.53 -2.61
C TRP A 128 -5.12 18.15 -1.23
N ARG A 129 -3.87 18.43 -0.84
CA ARG A 129 -3.56 19.11 0.43
C ARG A 129 -4.09 20.53 0.47
N SER A 130 -3.92 21.30 -0.61
CA SER A 130 -4.44 22.67 -0.70
C SER A 130 -5.96 22.71 -0.55
N LYS A 131 -6.69 21.81 -1.23
CA LYS A 131 -8.16 21.71 -1.10
C LYS A 131 -8.64 21.42 0.33
N ARG A 132 -7.83 20.74 1.14
CA ARG A 132 -8.16 20.42 2.54
C ARG A 132 -7.75 21.51 3.53
N ALA A 133 -6.79 22.35 3.15
CA ALA A 133 -6.31 23.46 3.97
C ALA A 133 -7.23 24.68 3.87
N THR A 134 -7.96 24.84 2.76
CA THR A 134 -9.06 25.80 2.66
C THR A 134 -10.22 25.29 3.52
N PRO A 135 -10.58 25.94 4.64
CA PRO A 135 -11.80 25.59 5.35
C PRO A 135 -12.97 25.85 4.38
N ASN A 136 -13.99 24.99 4.40
CA ASN A 136 -15.28 25.36 3.82
C ASN A 136 -15.66 26.73 4.40
N GLY A 137 -15.86 27.70 3.51
CA GLY A 137 -16.16 29.07 3.87
C GLY A 137 -17.34 29.15 4.84
N ALA A 138 -17.19 30.09 5.77
CA ALA A 138 -18.25 30.66 6.57
C ALA A 138 -19.44 31.14 5.72
#